data_AF-M4CU12-F1
#
_entry.id   AF-M4CU12-F1
#
_cell.length_a   1.000
_cell.length_b   1.000
_cell.length_c   1.000
_cell.angle_alpha   90.00
_cell.angle_beta   90.00
_cell.angle_gamma   90.00
#
_symmetry.space_group_name_H-M   'P 1'
#
loop_
_entity.id
_entity.type
_entity.pdbx_description
1 polymer ?
#
loop_
_entity_poly.entity_id
_entity_poly.type
_entity_poly.pdbx_seq_one_letter_code
_entity_poly.pdbx_strand_id
1 'polypeptide(L)'
;MSRPMEEDTNRLATLASRYTVLRIVFLGKTEEEEFNTGPLSVLMMSVKNNTQVLINCRNNRKLLGRVRAFDRHCNMVLENVREMWTEVPKTGKGKKKALPVNRDRFISKMFLRGDSVIIVLRNPK
;
A
#
# COMPACT_ATOMS: atom_id res chain seq x y z
N MET A 1 -21.21 22.50 -17.27
CA MET A 1 -20.98 21.18 -17.93
C MET A 1 -19.67 20.65 -17.41
N SER A 2 -19.74 19.72 -16.47
CA SER A 2 -18.63 19.32 -15.60
C SER A 2 -18.37 17.83 -15.78
N ARG A 3 -17.11 17.54 -16.16
CA ARG A 3 -16.42 16.24 -16.32
C ARG A 3 -16.66 15.52 -17.64
N PRO A 4 -15.57 14.95 -18.18
CA PRO A 4 -15.24 13.59 -17.79
C PRO A 4 -13.75 13.42 -17.39
N MET A 5 -13.36 13.90 -16.21
CA MET A 5 -12.12 13.45 -15.52
C MET A 5 -12.16 11.94 -15.16
N GLU A 6 -13.33 11.33 -15.27
CA GLU A 6 -13.60 9.94 -14.91
C GLU A 6 -13.32 8.97 -16.08
N GLU A 7 -13.37 9.43 -17.33
CA GLU A 7 -12.94 8.64 -18.49
C GLU A 7 -11.42 8.64 -18.66
N ASP A 8 -10.74 9.76 -18.36
CA ASP A 8 -9.28 9.85 -18.45
C ASP A 8 -8.58 9.06 -17.36
N THR A 9 -9.13 9.03 -16.15
CA THR A 9 -8.63 8.18 -15.07
C THR A 9 -8.79 6.69 -15.38
N ASN A 10 -9.90 6.31 -16.04
CA ASN A 10 -10.10 4.94 -16.50
C ASN A 10 -9.18 4.58 -17.68
N ARG A 11 -8.98 5.47 -18.66
CA ARG A 11 -8.04 5.25 -19.76
C ARG A 11 -6.59 5.13 -19.27
N LEU A 12 -6.18 5.96 -18.30
CA LEU A 12 -4.88 5.85 -17.64
C LEU A 12 -4.76 4.56 -16.82
N ALA A 13 -5.85 4.08 -16.21
CA ALA A 13 -5.86 2.79 -15.50
C ALA A 13 -5.81 1.59 -16.47
N THR A 14 -6.46 1.65 -17.63
CA THR A 14 -6.40 0.61 -18.67
C THR A 14 -5.06 0.61 -19.41
N LEU A 15 -4.48 1.77 -19.69
CA LEU A 15 -3.10 1.88 -20.18
C LEU A 15 -2.14 1.35 -19.12
N ALA A 16 -2.29 1.73 -17.85
CA ALA A 16 -1.49 1.18 -16.77
C ALA A 16 -1.62 -0.35 -16.72
N SER A 17 -2.82 -0.92 -16.87
CA SER A 17 -3.02 -2.38 -16.91
C SER A 17 -2.35 -3.08 -18.11
N ARG A 18 -2.19 -2.39 -19.26
CA ARG A 18 -1.46 -2.89 -20.44
C ARG A 18 0.05 -2.64 -20.36
N TYR A 19 0.49 -1.62 -19.62
CA TYR A 19 1.90 -1.26 -19.39
C TYR A 19 2.47 -1.77 -18.05
N THR A 20 1.69 -2.44 -17.20
CA THR A 20 2.17 -2.90 -15.87
C THR A 20 3.30 -3.93 -16.01
N VAL A 21 3.32 -4.71 -17.10
CA VAL A 21 4.42 -5.63 -17.40
C VAL A 21 5.63 -4.90 -18.03
N LEU A 22 5.44 -3.74 -18.65
CA LEU A 22 6.47 -3.04 -19.44
C LEU A 22 7.11 -1.81 -18.75
N ARG A 23 6.87 -1.58 -17.45
CA ARG A 23 7.41 -0.40 -16.76
C ARG A 23 7.93 -0.65 -15.34
N ILE A 24 8.44 -1.85 -15.09
CA ILE A 24 9.30 -2.13 -13.93
C ILE A 24 10.74 -1.68 -14.19
N VAL A 25 11.15 -1.54 -15.47
CA VAL A 25 12.55 -1.26 -15.84
C VAL A 25 12.71 0.16 -16.37
N PHE A 26 12.69 1.14 -15.47
CA PHE A 26 13.48 2.38 -15.65
C PHE A 26 14.33 2.61 -14.40
N LEU A 27 14.93 1.51 -13.93
CA LEU A 27 15.97 1.46 -12.92
C LEU A 27 17.24 1.03 -13.65
N GLY A 28 18.38 1.64 -13.35
CA GLY A 28 19.65 1.19 -13.93
C GLY A 28 19.87 -0.28 -13.59
N LYS A 29 20.52 -1.05 -14.48
CA LYS A 29 20.81 -2.49 -14.27
C LYS A 29 21.37 -2.81 -12.87
N THR A 30 22.11 -1.88 -12.28
CA THR A 30 22.68 -1.96 -10.93
C THR A 30 21.64 -1.95 -9.81
N GLU A 31 20.56 -1.17 -9.91
CA GLU A 31 19.56 -1.05 -8.85
C GLU A 31 18.65 -2.29 -8.77
N GLU A 32 18.36 -2.95 -9.91
CA GLU A 32 17.60 -4.20 -9.90
C GLU A 32 18.33 -5.33 -9.13
N GLU A 33 19.66 -5.40 -9.23
CA GLU A 33 20.45 -6.40 -8.51
C GLU A 33 20.43 -6.18 -6.99
N GLU A 34 20.50 -4.92 -6.56
CA GLU A 34 20.38 -4.52 -5.16
C GLU A 34 18.99 -4.87 -4.59
N PHE A 35 17.93 -4.70 -5.38
CA PHE A 35 16.59 -5.09 -4.96
C PHE A 35 16.38 -6.61 -4.96
N ASN A 36 17.07 -7.37 -5.82
CA ASN A 36 16.90 -8.82 -5.90
C ASN A 36 17.62 -9.58 -4.77
N THR A 37 18.72 -9.04 -4.24
CA THR A 37 19.55 -9.73 -3.23
C THR A 37 19.50 -9.10 -1.82
N GLY A 38 18.82 -7.96 -1.65
CA GLY A 38 18.71 -7.25 -0.38
C GLY A 38 17.40 -7.47 0.41
N PRO A 39 17.23 -6.78 1.55
CA PRO A 39 16.00 -6.84 2.37
C PRO A 39 14.74 -6.35 1.63
N LEU A 40 14.91 -5.55 0.58
CA LEU A 40 13.81 -5.08 -0.29
C LEU A 40 13.33 -6.14 -1.29
N SER A 41 14.02 -7.28 -1.39
CA SER A 41 13.61 -8.41 -2.23
C SER A 41 12.20 -8.92 -1.87
N VAL A 42 11.80 -8.80 -0.61
CA VAL A 42 10.44 -9.14 -0.14
C VAL A 42 9.37 -8.31 -0.87
N LEU A 43 9.63 -7.02 -1.11
CA LEU A 43 8.72 -6.14 -1.86
C LEU A 43 8.76 -6.46 -3.35
N MET A 44 9.95 -6.72 -3.91
CA MET A 44 10.11 -7.13 -5.30
C MET A 44 9.34 -8.42 -5.61
N MET A 45 9.48 -9.45 -4.76
CA MET A 45 8.70 -10.69 -4.87
C MET A 45 7.20 -10.42 -4.71
N SER A 46 6.81 -9.48 -3.85
CA SER A 46 5.40 -9.14 -3.64
C SER A 46 4.75 -8.48 -4.85
N VAL A 47 5.49 -7.63 -5.57
CA VAL A 47 5.04 -7.03 -6.84
C VAL A 47 4.96 -8.09 -7.93
N LYS A 48 6.03 -8.89 -8.11
CA LYS A 48 6.10 -9.95 -9.14
C LYS A 48 4.98 -10.99 -8.98
N ASN A 49 4.77 -11.47 -7.76
CA ASN A 49 3.77 -12.50 -7.48
C ASN A 49 2.38 -11.90 -7.20
N ASN A 50 2.24 -10.57 -7.25
CA ASN A 50 1.02 -9.85 -6.91
C ASN A 50 0.47 -10.29 -5.53
N THR A 51 1.33 -10.61 -4.57
CA THR A 51 0.91 -11.13 -3.25
C THR A 51 0.39 -10.02 -2.35
N GLN A 52 -0.48 -10.38 -1.42
CA GLN A 52 -0.92 -9.44 -0.39
C GLN A 52 0.18 -9.20 0.63
N VAL A 53 0.33 -7.95 1.03
CA VAL A 53 1.23 -7.51 2.08
C VAL A 53 0.45 -6.85 3.20
N LEU A 54 0.90 -7.07 4.43
CA LEU A 54 0.46 -6.33 5.61
C LEU A 54 1.54 -5.31 5.96
N ILE A 55 1.17 -4.03 5.97
CA ILE A 55 2.05 -2.93 6.29
C ILE A 55 1.59 -2.33 7.62
N ASN A 56 2.50 -2.27 8.59
CA ASN A 56 2.25 -1.54 9.82
C ASN A 56 2.82 -0.12 9.69
N CYS A 57 1.93 0.87 9.78
CA CYS A 57 2.30 2.27 9.66
C CYS A 57 2.51 2.93 11.02
N ARG A 58 3.24 4.05 11.02
CA ARG A 58 3.29 5.00 12.12
C ARG A 58 1.87 5.45 12.45
N ASN A 59 1.58 5.63 13.74
CA ASN A 59 0.25 5.92 14.30
C ASN A 59 -0.70 4.70 14.43
N ASN A 60 -0.15 3.47 14.52
CA ASN A 60 -0.91 2.24 14.77
C ASN A 60 -2.01 1.95 13.74
N ARG A 61 -1.81 2.42 12.49
CA ARG A 61 -2.65 2.07 11.34
C ARG A 61 -2.06 0.86 10.65
N LYS A 62 -2.90 -0.11 10.30
CA LYS A 62 -2.49 -1.32 9.56
C LYS A 62 -3.12 -1.27 8.17
N LEU A 63 -2.31 -1.48 7.14
CA LEU A 63 -2.75 -1.54 5.75
C LEU A 63 -2.59 -2.96 5.24
N LEU A 64 -3.66 -3.56 4.74
CA LEU A 64 -3.61 -4.81 4.00
C LEU A 64 -3.87 -4.50 2.53
N GLY A 65 -2.93 -4.78 1.64
CA GLY A 65 -3.08 -4.42 0.23
C GLY A 65 -2.14 -5.18 -0.68
N ARG A 66 -2.12 -4.83 -1.96
CA ARG A 66 -1.15 -5.35 -2.94
C ARG A 66 -0.27 -4.21 -3.44
N VAL A 67 1.03 -4.44 -3.46
CA VAL A 67 2.00 -3.45 -3.97
C VAL A 67 2.05 -3.55 -5.50
N ARG A 68 1.92 -2.42 -6.17
CA ARG A 68 2.11 -2.31 -7.63
C ARG A 68 3.48 -1.78 -8.01
N ALA A 69 4.01 -0.86 -7.21
CA ALA A 69 5.34 -0.29 -7.39
C ALA A 69 5.89 0.12 -6.02
N PHE A 70 7.22 0.11 -5.90
CA PHE A 70 7.95 0.63 -4.73
C PHE A 70 9.22 1.36 -5.19
N ASP A 71 9.82 2.14 -4.31
CA ASP A 71 11.11 2.77 -4.54
C ASP A 71 12.12 2.49 -3.40
N ARG A 72 13.34 3.04 -3.52
CA ARG A 72 14.41 2.91 -2.53
C ARG A 72 14.08 3.50 -1.16
N HIS A 73 13.15 4.45 -1.09
CA HIS A 73 12.70 5.07 0.15
C HIS A 73 11.52 4.32 0.77
N CYS A 74 11.12 3.18 0.20
CA CYS A 74 9.92 2.44 0.57
C CYS A 74 8.63 3.24 0.37
N ASN A 75 8.61 4.24 -0.53
CA ASN A 75 7.36 4.77 -1.05
C ASN A 75 6.71 3.68 -1.89
N MET A 76 5.39 3.51 -1.76
CA MET A 76 4.67 2.41 -2.41
C MET A 76 3.40 2.90 -3.07
N VAL A 77 3.11 2.33 -4.23
CA VAL A 77 1.79 2.41 -4.87
C VAL A 77 1.05 1.13 -4.53
N LEU A 78 -0.07 1.25 -3.83
CA LEU A 78 -0.89 0.15 -3.36
C LEU A 78 -2.24 0.13 -4.06
N GLU A 79 -2.78 -1.06 -4.29
CA GLU A 79 -4.13 -1.29 -4.79
C GLU A 79 -4.92 -2.23 -3.89
N ASN A 80 -6.24 -2.06 -3.89
CA ASN A 80 -7.19 -2.83 -3.09
C ASN A 80 -6.81 -2.83 -1.60
N VAL A 81 -6.58 -1.64 -1.07
CA VAL A 81 -6.09 -1.45 0.30
C VAL A 81 -7.26 -1.46 1.27
N ARG A 82 -7.14 -2.29 2.31
CA ARG A 82 -7.96 -2.24 3.50
C ARG A 82 -7.15 -1.63 4.64
N GLU A 83 -7.50 -0.41 5.01
CA GLU A 83 -6.95 0.26 6.18
C GLU A 83 -7.73 -0.15 7.42
N MET A 84 -7.02 -0.50 8.49
CA MET A 84 -7.58 -0.94 9.76
C MET A 84 -6.95 -0.14 10.89
N TRP A 85 -7.77 0.42 11.76
CA TRP A 85 -7.34 1.11 12.98
C TRP A 85 -8.29 0.84 14.13
N THR A 86 -7.81 1.07 15.35
CA THR A 86 -8.63 0.94 16.54
C THR A 86 -8.91 2.32 17.10
N GLU A 87 -10.19 2.66 17.23
CA GLU A 87 -10.63 3.86 17.92
C GLU A 87 -10.92 3.52 19.37
N VAL A 88 -10.39 4.32 20.30
CA VAL A 88 -10.80 4.28 21.71
C VAL A 88 -11.77 5.43 21.90
N PRO A 89 -13.10 5.17 22.05
CA PRO A 89 -14.06 6.23 22.25
C PRO A 89 -13.72 6.99 23.53
N LYS A 90 -13.67 8.33 23.46
CA LYS A 90 -13.52 9.15 24.65
C LYS A 90 -14.85 9.14 25.40
N THR A 91 -14.98 8.31 26.43
CA THR A 91 -16.15 8.34 27.31
C THR A 91 -16.13 9.61 28.17
N GLY A 92 -17.30 10.22 28.41
CA GLY A 92 -17.43 11.37 29.32
C GLY A 92 -16.97 11.06 30.74
N LYS A 93 -16.61 12.11 31.50
CA LYS A 93 -16.13 12.02 32.89
C LYS A 93 -17.06 11.12 33.72
N GLY A 94 -16.51 10.05 34.32
CA GLY A 94 -17.22 9.16 35.25
C GLY A 94 -17.76 7.85 34.67
N LYS A 95 -17.70 7.61 33.35
CA LYS A 95 -18.10 6.32 32.76
C LYS A 95 -16.90 5.40 32.51
N LYS A 96 -17.08 4.08 32.66
CA LYS A 96 -16.05 3.06 32.39
C LYS A 96 -15.41 3.30 31.00
N LYS A 97 -14.09 3.07 30.90
CA LYS A 97 -13.35 3.19 29.62
C LYS A 97 -14.09 2.39 28.55
N ALA A 98 -14.44 3.04 27.45
CA ALA A 98 -15.11 2.38 26.34
C ALA A 98 -14.18 1.34 25.72
N LEU A 99 -14.76 0.22 25.27
CA LEU A 99 -14.02 -0.85 24.62
C LEU A 99 -13.39 -0.33 23.32
N PRO A 100 -12.17 -0.78 22.97
CA PRO A 100 -11.56 -0.42 21.70
C PRO A 100 -12.42 -0.93 20.54
N VAL A 101 -12.80 -0.05 19.62
CA VAL A 101 -13.62 -0.39 18.45
C VAL A 101 -12.72 -0.47 17.23
N ASN A 102 -12.72 -1.62 16.57
CA ASN A 102 -11.99 -1.80 15.32
C ASN A 102 -12.79 -1.17 14.18
N ARG A 103 -12.14 -0.29 13.43
CA ARG A 103 -12.65 0.35 12.22
C ARG A 103 -11.83 -0.11 11.03
N ASP A 104 -12.49 -0.21 9.90
CA ASP A 104 -11.84 -0.45 8.63
C ASP A 104 -12.42 0.42 7.52
N ARG A 105 -11.56 0.72 6.54
CA ARG A 105 -11.91 1.46 5.34
C ARG A 105 -11.28 0.80 4.13
N PHE A 106 -12.04 0.72 3.05
CA PHE A 106 -11.55 0.25 1.76
C PHE A 106 -11.12 1.43 0.87
N ILE A 107 -9.96 1.30 0.23
CA ILE A 107 -9.36 2.29 -0.66
C ILE A 107 -8.86 1.57 -1.91
N SER A 108 -9.40 1.92 -3.07
CA SER A 108 -9.12 1.21 -4.32
C SER A 108 -7.68 1.38 -4.79
N LYS A 109 -7.14 2.61 -4.72
CA LYS A 109 -5.75 2.94 -5.04
C LYS A 109 -5.21 3.93 -4.00
N MET A 110 -3.97 3.73 -3.55
CA MET A 110 -3.34 4.55 -2.52
C MET A 110 -1.86 4.73 -2.83
N PHE A 111 -1.35 5.94 -2.65
CA PHE A 111 0.08 6.22 -2.55
C PHE A 111 0.47 6.29 -1.08
N LEU A 112 1.45 5.49 -0.67
CA LEU A 112 2.00 5.45 0.68
C LEU A 112 3.44 6.00 0.65
N ARG A 113 3.73 6.93 1.55
CA ARG A 113 5.08 7.46 1.74
C ARG A 113 5.88 6.57 2.70
N GLY A 114 7.14 6.32 2.37
CA GLY A 114 8.02 5.40 3.09
C GLY A 114 8.35 5.80 4.53
N ASP A 115 8.36 7.10 4.84
CA ASP A 115 8.56 7.61 6.22
C ASP A 115 7.50 7.10 7.22
N SER A 116 6.33 6.68 6.71
CA SER A 116 5.24 6.15 7.54
C SER A 116 5.32 4.66 7.74
N VAL A 117 6.17 3.93 7.02
CA VAL A 117 6.25 2.46 7.07
C VAL A 117 7.16 2.05 8.22
N ILE A 118 6.69 1.14 9.08
CA ILE A 118 7.51 0.56 10.17
C ILE A 118 7.95 -0.85 9.79
N ILE A 119 6.98 -1.72 9.48
CA ILE A 119 7.23 -3.13 9.13
C ILE A 119 6.35 -3.49 7.93
N VAL A 120 6.93 -4.25 7.01
CA VAL A 120 6.21 -4.91 5.93
C VAL A 120 6.30 -6.41 6.12
N LEU A 121 5.16 -7.07 6.13
CA LEU A 121 5.04 -8.52 6.19
C LEU A 121 4.40 -9.02 4.90
N ARG A 122 5.10 -9.92 4.22
CA ARG A 122 4.51 -10.67 3.09
C ARG A 122 3.61 -11.75 3.65
N ASN A 123 2.38 -11.86 3.13
CA ASN A 123 1.49 -12.95 3.50
C ASN A 123 2.05 -14.26 2.91
N PRO A 124 2.39 -15.28 3.72
CA PRO A 124 2.73 -16.60 3.21
C PRO A 124 1.47 -17.23 2.62
N LYS A 125 1.33 -17.14 1.30
CA LYS A 125 0.43 -17.95 0.49
C LYS A 125 1.26 -18.86 -0.37
#